data_AF-A0A844QGC8-F1
#
_entry.id   AF-A0A844QGC8-F1
#
_cell.length_a   1.000
_cell.length_b   1.000
_cell.length_c   1.000
_cell.angle_alpha   90.00
_cell.angle_beta   90.00
_cell.angle_gamma   90.00
#
_symmetry.space_group_name_H-M   'P 1'
#
loop_
_entity.id
_entity.type
_entity.pdbx_description
1 polymer ?
#
loop_
_entity_poly.entity_id
_entity_poly.type
_entity_poly.pdbx_seq_one_letter_code
_entity_poly.pdbx_strand_id
1 'polypeptide(L)' 'MNTPRKSANLSLDAALVAEARALDINLSRAAEAGIGRAIAQERARRWRAENAPALESANAWVEAHGLPLDRYRQF' A
#
# COMPACT_ATOMS: atom_id res chain seq x y z
N MET A 1 -0.88 21.89 -0.65
CA MET A 1 0.53 22.03 -1.11
C MET A 1 0.65 21.32 -2.44
N ASN A 2 0.94 22.03 -3.54
CA ASN A 2 1.09 21.44 -4.86
C ASN A 2 2.52 20.87 -4.98
N THR A 3 2.67 19.55 -4.87
CA THR A 3 3.98 18.89 -4.97
C THR A 3 4.53 19.07 -6.39
N PRO A 4 5.77 19.55 -6.58
CA PRO A 4 6.32 19.74 -7.91
C PRO A 4 6.39 18.40 -8.65
N ARG A 5 5.79 18.35 -9.86
CA ARG A 5 5.85 17.16 -10.72
C ARG A 5 7.19 17.13 -11.45
N LYS A 6 7.83 15.96 -11.44
CA LYS A 6 9.05 15.69 -12.20
C LYS A 6 8.72 14.77 -13.37
N SER A 7 9.12 15.14 -14.58
CA SER A 7 9.00 14.27 -15.75
C SER A 7 9.93 13.07 -15.62
N ALA A 8 9.44 11.88 -15.96
CA ALA A 8 10.21 10.65 -16.01
C ALA A 8 10.03 10.01 -17.38
N ASN A 9 11.13 9.59 -18.00
CA ASN A 9 11.09 8.77 -19.22
C ASN A 9 10.94 7.32 -18.79
N LEU A 10 9.92 6.65 -19.34
CA LEU A 10 9.54 5.28 -19.00
C LEU A 10 9.39 4.47 -20.29
N SER A 11 9.88 3.24 -20.30
CA SER A 11 9.60 2.27 -21.35
C SER A 11 8.35 1.48 -20.97
N LEU A 12 7.31 1.57 -21.80
CA LEU A 12 6.04 0.87 -21.63
C LEU A 12 5.75 0.05 -22.88
N ASP A 13 4.90 -0.97 -22.73
CA ASP A 13 4.40 -1.74 -23.87
C ASP A 13 3.67 -0.80 -24.85
N ALA A 14 4.08 -0.85 -26.11
CA ALA A 14 3.55 0.03 -27.15
C ALA A 14 2.05 -0.22 -27.44
N ALA A 15 1.60 -1.47 -27.35
CA ALA A 15 0.19 -1.82 -27.55
C ALA A 15 -0.67 -1.27 -26.41
N LEU A 16 -0.21 -1.37 -25.15
CA LEU A 16 -0.92 -0.78 -24.01
C LEU A 16 -1.01 0.74 -24.11
N VAL A 17 0.06 1.40 -24.57
CA VAL A 17 0.05 2.85 -24.79
C VAL A 17 -0.95 3.23 -25.88
N ALA A 18 -0.96 2.50 -27.01
CA ALA A 18 -1.89 2.74 -28.11
C ALA A 18 -3.35 2.54 -27.69
N GLU A 19 -3.65 1.47 -26.96
CA GLU A 19 -4.99 1.20 -26.44
C GLU A 19 -5.44 2.28 -25.46
N ALA A 20 -4.59 2.66 -24.51
CA ALA A 20 -4.91 3.72 -23.56
C ALA A 20 -5.18 5.06 -24.27
N ARG A 21 -4.46 5.38 -25.35
CA ARG A 21 -4.72 6.55 -26.18
C ARG A 21 -6.06 6.45 -26.92
N ALA A 22 -6.39 5.28 -27.47
CA ALA A 22 -7.67 5.05 -28.15
C ALA A 22 -8.87 5.20 -27.22
N LEU A 23 -8.68 4.90 -25.93
CA LEU A 23 -9.70 5.03 -24.88
C LEU A 23 -9.69 6.39 -24.16
N ASP A 24 -8.92 7.37 -24.65
CA ASP A 24 -8.74 8.70 -24.02
C ASP A 24 -8.29 8.64 -22.55
N ILE A 25 -7.51 7.63 -22.19
CA ILE A 25 -6.97 7.45 -20.84
C ILE A 25 -5.78 8.39 -20.65
N ASN A 26 -5.79 9.14 -19.55
CA ASN A 26 -4.66 9.97 -19.15
C ASN A 26 -3.50 9.10 -18.61
N LEU A 27 -2.54 8.77 -19.47
CA LEU A 27 -1.37 7.93 -19.15
C LEU A 27 -0.62 8.40 -17.92
N SER A 28 -0.35 9.71 -17.79
CA SER A 28 0.42 10.24 -16.66
C SER A 28 -0.30 10.00 -15.34
N ARG A 29 -1.61 10.24 -15.30
CA ARG A 29 -2.42 10.00 -14.09
C ARG A 29 -2.53 8.51 -13.77
N ALA A 30 -2.70 7.66 -14.78
CA ALA A 30 -2.76 6.22 -14.60
C ALA A 30 -1.42 5.65 -14.07
N ALA A 31 -0.30 6.11 -14.63
CA ALA A 31 1.03 5.75 -14.18
C ALA A 31 1.29 6.20 -12.74
N GLU A 32 0.96 7.44 -12.40
CA GLU A 32 1.10 7.97 -11.03
C GLU A 32 0.28 7.15 -10.02
N ALA A 33 -0.97 6.83 -10.34
CA ALA A 33 -1.81 5.98 -9.48
C ALA A 33 -1.26 4.56 -9.35
N GLY A 34 -0.73 3.97 -10.44
CA GLY A 34 -0.07 2.67 -10.42
C GLY A 34 1.16 2.65 -9.51
N ILE A 35 2.04 3.64 -9.66
CA ILE A 35 3.25 3.79 -8.83
C ILE A 35 2.87 4.00 -7.36
N GLY A 36 1.89 4.86 -7.07
CA GLY A 36 1.40 5.09 -5.71
C GLY A 36 0.91 3.81 -5.04
N ARG A 37 0.14 2.98 -5.75
CA ARG A 37 -0.32 1.67 -5.25
C ARG A 37 0.84 0.71 -5.00
N ALA A 38 1.80 0.62 -5.91
CA ALA A 38 2.96 -0.25 -5.75
C ALA A 38 3.82 0.16 -4.54
N ILE A 39 4.04 1.46 -4.34
CA ILE A 39 4.76 1.99 -3.17
C ILE A 39 4.02 1.65 -1.87
N ALA A 40 2.70 1.84 -1.83
CA ALA A 40 1.90 1.55 -0.65
C ALA A 40 1.96 0.05 -0.28
N GLN A 41 1.83 -0.82 -1.27
CA GLN A 41 1.93 -2.28 -1.09
C GLN A 41 3.29 -2.69 -0.55
N GLU A 42 4.38 -2.15 -1.12
CA GLU A 42 5.74 -2.47 -0.68
C GLU A 42 6.01 -1.96 0.74
N ARG A 43 5.55 -0.75 1.08
CA ARG A 43 5.63 -0.23 2.45
C ARG A 43 4.87 -1.11 3.43
N ALA A 44 3.65 -1.53 3.10
CA ALA A 44 2.86 -2.42 3.92
C ALA A 44 3.51 -3.80 4.09
N ARG A 45 4.17 -4.31 3.05
CA ARG A 45 4.94 -5.56 3.12
C ARG A 45 6.12 -5.43 4.08
N ARG A 46 6.92 -4.36 3.96
CA ARG A 46 8.07 -4.10 4.84
C ARG A 46 7.64 -3.92 6.28
N TRP A 47 6.62 -3.09 6.52
CA TRP A 47 6.09 -2.86 7.85
C TRP A 47 5.65 -4.17 8.51
N ARG A 48 4.91 -5.03 7.79
CA ARG A 48 4.51 -6.35 8.32
C ARG A 48 5.72 -7.23 8.67
N ALA A 49 6.76 -7.24 7.85
CA ALA A 49 7.97 -8.02 8.13
C ALA A 49 8.72 -7.48 9.37
N GLU A 50 8.84 -6.16 9.48
CA GLU A 50 9.51 -5.49 10.61
C GLU A 50 8.73 -5.65 11.94
N ASN A 51 7.40 -5.67 11.88
CA ASN A 51 6.54 -5.71 13.06
C ASN A 51 6.07 -7.13 13.42
N ALA A 52 6.40 -8.15 12.62
CA ALA A 52 6.02 -9.54 12.90
C ALA A 52 6.45 -10.01 14.31
N PRO A 53 7.68 -9.77 14.80
CA PRO A 53 8.06 -10.17 16.15
C PRO A 53 7.27 -9.46 17.25
N ALA A 54 6.95 -8.18 17.05
CA ALA A 54 6.16 -7.40 18.00
C ALA A 54 4.71 -7.89 18.06
N LEU A 55 4.12 -8.23 16.91
CA LEU A 55 2.79 -8.81 16.82
C LEU A 55 2.75 -10.20 17.45
N GLU A 56 3.75 -11.05 17.21
CA GLU A 56 3.87 -12.36 17.86
C GLU A 56 3.98 -12.24 19.38
N SER A 57 4.80 -11.32 19.88
CA SER A 57 4.94 -11.05 21.31
C SER A 57 3.62 -10.58 21.93
N ALA A 58 2.92 -9.66 21.26
CA ALA A 58 1.62 -9.17 21.71
C ALA A 58 0.55 -10.28 21.72
N ASN A 59 0.52 -11.12 20.68
CA ASN A 59 -0.40 -12.26 20.59
C ASN A 59 -0.11 -13.27 21.71
N ALA A 60 1.16 -13.63 21.93
CA ALA A 60 1.54 -14.55 23.01
C ALA A 60 1.15 -14.02 24.39
N TRP A 61 1.27 -12.71 24.61
CA TRP A 61 0.81 -12.07 25.85
C TRP A 61 -0.70 -12.20 26.01
N VAL A 62 -1.49 -11.94 24.96
CA VAL A 62 -2.96 -12.06 25.00
C VAL A 62 -3.39 -13.51 25.23
N GLU A 63 -2.75 -14.49 24.60
CA GLU A 63 -3.04 -15.91 24.83
C GLU A 63 -2.78 -16.31 26.29
N ALA A 64 -1.71 -15.78 26.89
CA ALA A 64 -1.35 -16.09 28.27
C ALA A 64 -2.21 -15.37 29.32
N HIS A 65 -2.68 -14.14 29.05
CA HIS A 65 -3.31 -13.27 30.06
C HIS A 65 -4.78 -12.92 29.75
N GLY A 66 -5.29 -13.36 28.59
CA GLY A 66 -6.57 -12.91 28.05
C GLY A 66 -6.49 -11.48 27.50
N LEU A 67 -7.62 -10.99 26.97
CA LEU A 67 -7.72 -9.64 26.44
C LEU A 67 -7.68 -8.61 27.59
N PRO A 68 -6.73 -7.64 27.60
CA PRO A 68 -6.52 -6.75 28.73
C PRO A 68 -7.76 -5.95 29.19
N LEU A 69 -8.67 -5.67 28.26
CA LEU A 69 -9.85 -4.83 28.47
C LEU A 69 -11.17 -5.60 28.33
N ASP A 70 -11.15 -6.93 28.25
CA ASP A 70 -12.36 -7.73 28.00
C ASP A 70 -13.45 -7.49 29.06
N ARG A 71 -13.02 -7.28 30.32
CA ARG A 71 -13.88 -6.98 31.46
C ARG A 71 -14.68 -5.68 31.37
N TYR A 72 -14.39 -4.82 30.39
CA TYR A 72 -15.08 -3.55 30.18
C TYR A 72 -15.91 -3.53 28.87
N ARG A 73 -15.98 -4.64 28.14
CA ARG A 73 -16.77 -4.74 26.91
C ARG A 73 -18.26 -4.66 27.25
N GLN A 74 -18.97 -3.66 26.70
CA GLN A 74 -20.43 -3.56 26.75
C GLN A 74 -21.01 -4.18 25.48
N PHE A 75 -22.03 -5.03 25.63
CA PHE A 75 -22.74 -5.72 24.53
C PHE A 75 -24.11 -5.08 24.32
#